data_AF-A0A9D6M1R6-F1
#
_entry.id   AF-A0A9D6M1R6-F1
#
_cell.length_a   1.000
_cell.length_b   1.000
_cell.length_c   1.000
_cell.angle_alpha   90.00
_cell.angle_beta   90.00
_cell.angle_gamma   90.00
#
_symmetry.space_group_name_H-M   'P 1'
#
loop_
_entity.id
_entity.type
_entity.pdbx_description
1 polymer ?
#
loop_
_entity_poly.entity_id
_entity_poly.type
_entity_poly.pdbx_seq_one_letter_code
_entity_poly.pdbx_strand_id
1 'polypeptide(L)'
;WFALLAAGISALVVALPDLIYHQTIFGSWLTPESEELGLFSFSDLGQTLSAFADRFFAAYEFGWLAPFLFYGAYRLARDKRREFIALFIFIFCLFTFHFFYPALRLRDLLPEFPAVIIMTAYGFVAWIEILLRGARARHKVAAAFAIFCALWLPTLRVWNTLRLPLQEPRALFGALNQNQRAAFEQLAQLTPPRAVIGSTLNSGAIDLYARRESFRPSDWNAREREIFLRALFAQNRAIFLLNDGTEIELVIAELQKNFSLRRVAKLDVPLFGAVNRDAGVLWEIIP
;
A
#
# COMPACT_ATOMS: atom_id res chain seq x y z
N TRP A 1 -32.19 -11.80 -6.83
CA TRP A 1 -32.69 -10.44 -6.56
C TRP A 1 -32.73 -10.12 -5.07
N PHE A 2 -33.46 -10.86 -4.23
CA PHE A 2 -33.48 -10.60 -2.77
C PHE A 2 -32.08 -10.62 -2.12
N ALA A 3 -31.25 -11.63 -2.42
CA ALA A 3 -29.88 -11.68 -1.90
C ALA A 3 -28.99 -10.51 -2.36
N LEU A 4 -29.18 -10.02 -3.59
CA LEU A 4 -28.45 -8.85 -4.10
C LEU A 4 -28.89 -7.57 -3.41
N LEU A 5 -30.20 -7.41 -3.20
CA LEU A 5 -30.76 -6.27 -2.47
C LEU A 5 -30.28 -6.29 -1.01
N ALA A 6 -30.33 -7.44 -0.35
CA ALA A 6 -29.84 -7.61 1.01
C ALA A 6 -28.34 -7.31 1.12
N ALA A 7 -27.53 -7.77 0.16
CA ALA A 7 -26.11 -7.44 0.11
C ALA A 7 -25.85 -5.94 -0.11
N GLY A 8 -26.58 -5.29 -1.02
CA GLY A 8 -26.47 -3.86 -1.28
C GLY A 8 -26.86 -3.01 -0.05
N ILE A 9 -27.97 -3.35 0.61
CA ILE A 9 -28.39 -2.70 1.85
C ILE A 9 -27.33 -2.91 2.95
N SER A 10 -26.82 -4.14 3.10
CA SER A 10 -25.78 -4.44 4.09
C SER A 10 -24.51 -3.64 3.84
N ALA A 11 -24.07 -3.53 2.57
CA ALA A 11 -22.92 -2.72 2.19
C ALA A 11 -23.13 -1.24 2.53
N LEU A 12 -24.34 -0.69 2.26
CA LEU A 12 -24.66 0.69 2.61
C LEU A 12 -24.66 0.93 4.12
N VAL A 13 -25.22 0.00 4.90
CA VAL A 13 -25.21 0.06 6.38
C VAL A 13 -23.79 0.03 6.92
N VAL A 14 -22.90 -0.76 6.32
CA VAL A 14 -21.48 -0.82 6.70
C VAL A 14 -20.74 0.46 6.30
N ALA A 15 -21.08 1.10 5.18
CA ALA A 15 -20.47 2.35 4.72
C ALA A 15 -20.99 3.62 5.44
N LEU A 16 -22.16 3.54 6.08
CA LEU A 16 -22.81 4.68 6.72
C LEU A 16 -21.94 5.44 7.75
N PRO A 17 -21.20 4.77 8.66
CA PRO A 17 -20.32 5.45 9.60
C PRO A 17 -19.23 6.30 8.91
N ASP A 18 -18.66 5.78 7.82
CA ASP A 18 -17.63 6.46 7.02
C ASP A 18 -18.22 7.70 6.30
N LEU A 19 -19.39 7.53 5.66
CA LEU A 19 -20.09 8.63 5.00
C LEU A 19 -20.49 9.75 5.99
N ILE A 20 -20.93 9.38 7.20
CA ILE A 20 -21.23 10.35 8.26
C ILE A 20 -19.95 11.08 8.67
N TYR A 21 -18.84 10.35 8.87
CA TYR A 21 -17.55 10.95 9.18
C TYR A 21 -17.15 11.97 8.11
N HIS A 22 -17.24 11.63 6.82
CA HIS A 22 -16.91 12.58 5.74
C HIS A 22 -17.81 13.80 5.72
N GLN A 23 -19.11 13.64 5.97
CA GLN A 23 -20.01 14.80 6.10
C GLN A 23 -19.58 15.74 7.22
N THR A 24 -19.19 15.17 8.35
CA THR A 24 -18.88 15.94 9.56
C THR A 24 -17.53 16.64 9.49
N ILE A 25 -16.52 16.00 8.89
CA ILE A 25 -15.15 16.53 8.86
C ILE A 25 -14.85 17.29 7.57
N PHE A 26 -15.31 16.80 6.43
CA PHE A 26 -15.00 17.39 5.11
C PHE A 26 -16.19 18.13 4.47
N GLY A 27 -17.33 18.18 5.16
CA GLY A 27 -18.53 18.91 4.72
C GLY A 27 -19.31 18.23 3.58
N SER A 28 -18.88 17.04 3.13
CA SER A 28 -19.47 16.31 2.02
C SER A 28 -19.17 14.82 2.12
N TRP A 29 -20.15 13.98 1.77
CA TRP A 29 -20.01 12.51 1.68
C TRP A 29 -19.01 12.01 0.64
N LEU A 30 -18.60 12.88 -0.29
CA LEU A 30 -17.80 12.50 -1.45
C LEU A 30 -16.45 13.21 -1.49
N THR A 31 -16.13 14.02 -0.48
CA THR A 31 -14.81 14.64 -0.40
C THR A 31 -13.82 13.59 0.09
N PRO A 32 -12.83 13.19 -0.71
CA PRO A 32 -11.86 12.19 -0.30
C PRO A 32 -10.97 12.73 0.82
N GLU A 33 -10.54 11.85 1.72
CA GLU A 33 -9.52 12.16 2.74
C GLU A 33 -8.13 12.41 2.15
N SER A 34 -7.92 11.92 0.93
CA SER A 34 -6.63 11.89 0.28
C SER A 34 -6.66 12.65 -1.03
N GLU A 35 -5.57 13.38 -1.29
CA GLU A 35 -5.33 14.07 -2.56
C GLU A 35 -5.11 13.10 -3.74
N GLU A 36 -5.04 11.80 -3.47
CA GLU A 36 -4.87 10.72 -4.46
C GLU A 36 -5.99 10.72 -5.52
N LEU A 37 -7.19 11.25 -5.22
CA LEU A 37 -8.25 11.41 -6.23
C LEU A 37 -7.80 12.33 -7.37
N GLY A 38 -6.95 13.31 -7.09
CA GLY A 38 -6.35 14.20 -8.11
C GLY A 38 -5.40 13.49 -9.07
N LEU A 39 -4.95 12.28 -8.74
CA LEU A 39 -4.15 11.45 -9.63
C LEU A 39 -4.99 10.66 -10.63
N PHE A 40 -6.32 10.62 -10.48
CA PHE A 40 -7.18 9.89 -11.40
C PHE A 40 -7.31 10.63 -12.72
N SER A 41 -6.86 10.02 -13.82
CA SER A 41 -6.93 10.63 -15.14
C SER A 41 -7.26 9.64 -16.25
N PHE A 42 -8.07 10.09 -17.21
CA PHE A 42 -8.33 9.36 -18.45
C PHE A 42 -7.08 9.27 -19.35
N SER A 43 -6.15 10.23 -19.25
CA SER A 43 -4.91 10.20 -20.04
C SER A 43 -4.03 9.01 -19.69
N ASP A 44 -4.13 8.51 -18.47
CA ASP A 44 -3.21 7.53 -17.92
C ASP A 44 -3.70 6.08 -18.14
N LEU A 45 -4.90 5.91 -18.70
CA LEU A 45 -5.54 4.61 -18.93
C LEU A 45 -4.61 3.65 -19.68
N GLY A 46 -4.02 4.10 -20.79
CA GLY A 46 -3.15 3.26 -21.64
C GLY A 46 -1.86 2.85 -20.92
N GLN A 47 -1.22 3.80 -20.25
CA GLN A 47 0.01 3.54 -19.50
C GLN A 47 -0.25 2.60 -18.32
N THR A 48 -1.33 2.84 -17.58
CA THR A 48 -1.75 2.01 -16.44
C THR A 48 -2.08 0.59 -16.87
N LEU A 49 -2.82 0.44 -17.97
CA LEU A 49 -3.15 -0.87 -18.54
C LEU A 49 -1.90 -1.64 -18.99
N SER A 50 -0.95 -0.98 -19.65
CA SER A 50 0.31 -1.60 -20.06
C SER A 50 1.14 -2.04 -18.86
N ALA A 51 1.36 -1.15 -17.89
CA ALA A 51 2.12 -1.46 -16.68
C ALA A 51 1.46 -2.55 -15.84
N PHE A 52 0.12 -2.56 -15.80
CA PHE A 52 -0.65 -3.64 -15.18
C PHE A 52 -0.43 -4.96 -15.92
N ALA A 53 -0.60 -4.99 -17.25
CA ALA A 53 -0.43 -6.21 -18.04
C ALA A 53 0.98 -6.80 -17.89
N ASP A 54 2.02 -5.97 -17.97
CA ASP A 54 3.41 -6.39 -17.79
C ASP A 54 3.64 -7.07 -16.44
N ARG A 55 3.05 -6.51 -15.37
CA ARG A 55 3.12 -7.10 -14.02
C ARG A 55 2.26 -8.34 -13.89
N PHE A 56 1.02 -8.30 -14.37
CA PHE A 56 0.07 -9.42 -14.24
C PHE A 56 0.58 -10.68 -14.94
N PHE A 57 1.09 -10.53 -16.17
CA PHE A 57 1.64 -11.65 -16.94
C PHE A 57 3.09 -12.00 -16.59
N ALA A 58 3.72 -11.30 -15.65
CA ALA A 58 5.04 -11.67 -15.20
C ALA A 58 5.05 -13.10 -14.63
N ALA A 59 6.12 -13.84 -14.93
CA ALA A 59 6.31 -15.20 -14.41
C ALA A 59 6.38 -15.24 -12.88
N TYR A 60 6.86 -14.15 -12.26
CA TYR A 60 6.84 -13.93 -10.83
C TYR A 60 5.53 -13.31 -10.35
N GLU A 61 4.43 -13.34 -11.10
CA GLU A 61 3.08 -12.94 -10.67
C GLU A 61 2.05 -14.00 -11.09
N PHE A 62 1.14 -13.69 -12.02
CA PHE A 62 0.08 -14.58 -12.50
C PHE A 62 0.39 -15.20 -13.88
N GLY A 63 1.55 -14.91 -14.48
CA GLY A 63 1.88 -15.34 -15.85
C GLY A 63 1.69 -16.84 -16.10
N TRP A 64 2.15 -17.70 -15.17
CA TRP A 64 1.98 -19.16 -15.27
C TRP A 64 0.53 -19.64 -15.10
N LEU A 65 -0.32 -18.83 -14.46
CA LEU A 65 -1.72 -19.14 -14.21
C LEU A 65 -2.65 -18.60 -15.31
N ALA A 66 -2.18 -17.66 -16.12
CA ALA A 66 -2.97 -17.01 -17.17
C ALA A 66 -3.67 -17.99 -18.14
N PRO A 67 -3.03 -19.08 -18.62
CA PRO A 67 -3.72 -20.04 -19.49
C PRO A 67 -4.94 -20.68 -18.82
N PHE A 68 -4.83 -21.03 -17.54
CA PHE A 68 -5.93 -21.62 -16.77
C PHE A 68 -7.01 -20.59 -16.45
N LEU A 69 -6.63 -19.35 -16.17
CA LEU A 69 -7.57 -18.25 -15.98
C LEU A 69 -8.42 -18.03 -17.24
N PHE A 70 -7.79 -17.88 -18.41
CA PHE A 70 -8.52 -17.64 -19.66
C PHE A 70 -9.38 -18.84 -20.07
N TYR A 71 -8.84 -20.05 -19.96
CA TYR A 71 -9.59 -21.26 -20.25
C TYR A 71 -10.76 -21.45 -19.28
N GLY A 72 -10.55 -21.14 -18.01
CA GLY A 72 -11.57 -21.18 -16.98
C GLY A 72 -12.67 -20.17 -17.18
N ALA A 73 -12.33 -18.92 -17.50
CA ALA A 73 -13.29 -17.89 -17.89
C ALA A 73 -14.14 -18.35 -19.10
N TYR A 74 -13.50 -18.89 -20.14
CA TYR A 74 -14.19 -19.43 -21.31
C TYR A 74 -15.14 -20.58 -20.95
N ARG A 75 -14.67 -21.58 -20.20
CA ARG A 75 -15.49 -22.75 -19.82
C ARG A 75 -16.61 -22.35 -18.87
N LEU A 76 -16.36 -21.45 -17.92
CA LEU A 76 -17.39 -20.96 -16.99
C LEU A 76 -18.45 -20.15 -17.74
N ALA A 77 -18.07 -19.32 -18.71
CA ALA A 77 -19.01 -18.59 -19.56
C ALA A 77 -19.92 -19.53 -20.38
N ARG A 78 -19.40 -20.69 -20.80
CA ARG A 78 -20.14 -21.72 -21.54
C ARG A 78 -21.03 -22.58 -20.66
N ASP A 79 -20.51 -23.08 -19.54
CA ASP A 79 -21.17 -24.08 -18.70
C ASP A 79 -22.07 -23.45 -17.61
N LYS A 80 -21.68 -22.27 -17.12
CA LYS A 80 -22.21 -21.60 -15.92
C LYS A 80 -22.31 -20.09 -16.14
N ARG A 81 -23.08 -19.70 -17.17
CA ARG A 81 -23.15 -18.32 -17.65
C ARG A 81 -23.53 -17.30 -16.58
N ARG A 82 -24.44 -17.66 -15.64
CA ARG A 82 -24.92 -16.74 -14.60
C ARG A 82 -23.80 -16.46 -13.58
N GLU A 83 -23.10 -17.49 -13.18
CA GLU A 83 -21.97 -17.44 -12.25
C GLU A 83 -20.79 -16.68 -12.88
N PHE A 84 -20.51 -16.94 -14.16
CA PHE A 84 -19.51 -16.17 -14.91
C PHE A 84 -19.86 -14.67 -14.94
N ILE A 85 -21.10 -14.31 -15.29
CA ILE A 85 -21.54 -12.91 -15.33
C ILE A 85 -21.37 -12.25 -13.95
N ALA A 86 -21.75 -12.93 -12.87
CA ALA A 86 -21.61 -12.39 -11.52
C ALA A 86 -20.13 -12.11 -11.16
N LEU A 87 -19.23 -13.07 -11.41
CA LEU A 87 -17.80 -12.90 -11.16
C LEU A 87 -17.17 -11.85 -12.09
N PHE A 88 -17.58 -11.83 -13.36
CA PHE A 88 -17.09 -10.87 -14.35
C PHE A 88 -17.51 -9.45 -13.99
N ILE A 89 -18.77 -9.22 -13.60
CA ILE A 89 -19.23 -7.90 -13.13
C ILE A 89 -18.46 -7.48 -11.89
N PHE A 90 -18.26 -8.38 -10.93
CA PHE A 90 -17.48 -8.10 -9.72
C PHE A 90 -16.04 -7.64 -10.05
N ILE A 91 -15.32 -8.41 -10.86
CA ILE A 91 -13.98 -8.05 -11.32
C ILE A 91 -14.02 -6.74 -12.10
N PHE A 92 -14.90 -6.63 -13.09
CA PHE A 92 -14.96 -5.49 -14.01
C PHE A 92 -15.27 -4.17 -13.29
N CYS A 93 -16.25 -4.15 -12.39
CA CYS A 93 -16.63 -2.93 -11.66
C CYS A 93 -15.48 -2.39 -10.80
N LEU A 94 -14.81 -3.25 -10.02
CA LEU A 94 -13.69 -2.83 -9.18
C LEU A 94 -12.47 -2.47 -10.04
N PHE A 95 -12.16 -3.28 -11.04
CA PHE A 95 -11.02 -3.07 -11.91
C PHE A 95 -11.14 -1.80 -12.77
N THR A 96 -12.35 -1.46 -13.25
CA THR A 96 -12.58 -0.23 -14.04
C THR A 96 -12.34 1.02 -13.22
N PHE A 97 -12.68 1.01 -11.92
CA PHE A 97 -12.37 2.13 -11.04
C PHE A 97 -10.86 2.37 -10.93
N HIS A 98 -10.09 1.30 -10.77
CA HIS A 98 -8.64 1.37 -10.57
C HIS A 98 -7.83 1.77 -11.81
N PHE A 99 -8.37 1.63 -13.02
CA PHE A 99 -7.61 1.91 -14.25
C PHE A 99 -7.26 3.38 -14.49
N PHE A 100 -8.00 4.27 -13.85
CA PHE A 100 -7.72 5.70 -13.92
C PHE A 100 -6.62 6.11 -12.95
N TYR A 101 -6.15 5.20 -12.09
CA TYR A 101 -5.15 5.46 -11.07
C TYR A 101 -3.74 5.06 -11.56
N PRO A 102 -2.86 6.01 -11.93
CA PRO A 102 -1.55 5.72 -12.52
C PRO A 102 -0.61 4.96 -11.56
N ALA A 103 -0.83 5.08 -10.26
CA ALA A 103 -0.07 4.37 -9.24
C ALA A 103 -0.62 2.97 -8.91
N LEU A 104 -1.55 2.43 -9.73
CA LEU A 104 -2.14 1.11 -9.55
C LEU A 104 -1.08 0.01 -9.37
N ARG A 105 -1.20 -0.71 -8.26
CA ARG A 105 -0.40 -1.88 -7.93
C ARG A 105 -1.29 -3.11 -7.87
N LEU A 106 -0.68 -4.28 -8.09
CA LEU A 106 -1.39 -5.55 -8.04
C LEU A 106 -2.05 -5.83 -6.68
N ARG A 107 -1.48 -5.28 -5.60
CA ARG A 107 -2.04 -5.37 -4.24
C ARG A 107 -3.36 -4.61 -4.08
N ASP A 108 -3.59 -3.58 -4.90
CA ASP A 108 -4.82 -2.79 -4.83
C ASP A 108 -6.00 -3.62 -5.40
N LEU A 109 -5.68 -4.68 -6.15
CA LEU A 109 -6.63 -5.64 -6.72
C LEU A 109 -6.79 -6.92 -5.86
N LEU A 110 -6.35 -6.90 -4.60
CA LEU A 110 -6.56 -8.01 -3.67
C LEU A 110 -8.04 -8.42 -3.55
N PRO A 111 -9.02 -7.50 -3.55
CA PRO A 111 -10.44 -7.86 -3.50
C PRO A 111 -10.91 -8.73 -4.68
N GLU A 112 -10.29 -8.60 -5.86
CA GLU A 112 -10.65 -9.33 -7.08
C GLU A 112 -10.08 -10.76 -7.08
N PHE A 113 -9.05 -11.04 -6.28
CA PHE A 113 -8.34 -12.31 -6.30
C PHE A 113 -9.23 -13.52 -6.07
N PRO A 114 -10.21 -13.54 -5.14
CA PRO A 114 -11.11 -14.68 -4.97
C PRO A 114 -11.84 -15.07 -6.27
N ALA A 115 -12.33 -14.08 -7.03
CA ALA A 115 -13.02 -14.33 -8.30
C ALA A 115 -12.06 -14.85 -9.37
N VAL A 116 -10.86 -14.27 -9.47
CA VAL A 116 -9.79 -14.73 -10.37
C VAL A 116 -9.35 -16.16 -10.02
N ILE A 117 -9.23 -16.49 -8.73
CA ILE A 117 -8.89 -17.83 -8.24
C ILE A 117 -9.96 -18.84 -8.65
N ILE A 118 -11.25 -18.52 -8.47
CA ILE A 118 -12.35 -19.41 -8.85
C ILE A 118 -12.32 -19.69 -10.37
N MET A 119 -12.17 -18.65 -11.20
CA MET A 119 -12.07 -18.83 -12.65
C MET A 119 -10.86 -19.69 -13.02
N THR A 120 -9.68 -19.41 -12.43
CA THR A 120 -8.44 -20.16 -12.67
C THR A 120 -8.58 -21.63 -12.28
N ALA A 121 -9.14 -21.91 -11.10
CA ALA A 121 -9.38 -23.27 -10.61
C ALA A 121 -10.36 -24.03 -11.50
N TYR A 122 -11.42 -23.36 -11.98
CA TYR A 122 -12.37 -23.98 -12.91
C TYR A 122 -11.70 -24.39 -14.22
N GLY A 123 -10.85 -23.52 -14.78
CA GLY A 123 -10.08 -23.83 -15.99
C GLY A 123 -9.09 -24.98 -15.78
N PHE A 124 -8.42 -24.97 -14.64
CA PHE A 124 -7.50 -26.04 -14.26
C PHE A 124 -8.20 -27.40 -14.18
N VAL A 125 -9.32 -27.50 -13.45
CA VAL A 125 -10.11 -28.74 -13.35
C VAL A 125 -10.64 -29.19 -14.70
N ALA A 126 -11.21 -28.28 -15.49
CA ALA A 126 -11.73 -28.61 -16.82
C ALA A 126 -10.63 -29.14 -17.76
N TRP A 127 -9.41 -28.62 -17.65
CA TRP A 127 -8.28 -29.08 -18.45
C TRP A 127 -7.82 -30.47 -18.04
N ILE A 128 -7.74 -30.73 -16.73
CA ILE A 128 -7.40 -32.06 -16.17
C ILE A 128 -8.44 -33.09 -16.58
N GLU A 129 -9.72 -32.77 -16.49
CA GLU A 129 -10.80 -33.67 -16.90
C GLU A 129 -10.63 -34.08 -18.37
N ILE A 130 -10.32 -33.14 -19.26
CA ILE A 130 -10.08 -33.44 -20.68
C ILE A 130 -8.88 -34.35 -20.86
N LEU A 131 -7.75 -34.04 -20.20
CA LEU A 131 -6.53 -34.85 -20.28
C LEU A 131 -6.73 -36.27 -19.73
N LEU A 132 -7.62 -36.45 -18.75
CA LEU A 132 -7.87 -37.74 -18.09
C LEU A 132 -9.06 -38.51 -18.64
N ARG A 133 -9.77 -37.99 -19.64
CA ARG A 133 -10.85 -38.72 -20.33
C ARG A 133 -10.28 -39.98 -20.98
N GLY A 134 -10.85 -41.13 -20.65
CA GLY A 134 -10.41 -42.44 -21.17
C GLY A 134 -9.12 -42.98 -20.56
N ALA A 135 -8.48 -42.26 -19.64
CA ALA A 135 -7.25 -42.72 -18.99
C ALA A 135 -7.52 -43.87 -18.00
N ARG A 136 -6.64 -44.88 -17.99
CA ARG A 136 -6.65 -45.93 -16.94
C ARG A 136 -6.35 -45.33 -15.56
N ALA A 137 -6.85 -45.95 -14.49
CA ALA A 137 -6.72 -45.45 -13.10
C ALA A 137 -5.28 -45.05 -12.71
N ARG A 138 -4.28 -45.88 -13.07
CA ARG A 138 -2.86 -45.59 -12.80
C ARG A 138 -2.35 -44.28 -13.42
N HIS A 139 -2.83 -43.94 -14.63
CA HIS A 139 -2.43 -42.70 -15.30
C HIS A 139 -3.14 -41.49 -14.70
N LYS A 140 -4.36 -41.66 -14.17
CA LYS A 140 -5.05 -40.62 -13.41
C LYS A 140 -4.30 -40.26 -12.12
N VAL A 141 -3.81 -41.28 -11.40
CA VAL A 141 -2.99 -41.07 -10.18
C VAL A 141 -1.67 -40.39 -10.53
N ALA A 142 -0.95 -40.87 -11.55
CA ALA A 142 0.31 -40.26 -11.98
C ALA A 142 0.12 -38.80 -12.44
N ALA A 143 -0.94 -38.51 -13.20
CA ALA A 143 -1.27 -37.16 -13.61
C ALA A 143 -1.65 -36.27 -12.42
N ALA A 144 -2.51 -36.74 -11.50
CA ALA A 144 -2.87 -35.99 -10.30
C ALA A 144 -1.62 -35.65 -9.46
N PHE A 145 -0.67 -36.57 -9.35
CA PHE A 145 0.61 -36.32 -8.69
C PHE A 145 1.46 -35.30 -9.44
N ALA A 146 1.59 -35.40 -10.78
CA ALA A 146 2.33 -34.42 -11.59
C ALA A 146 1.70 -33.02 -11.52
N ILE A 147 0.37 -32.94 -11.55
CA ILE A 147 -0.44 -31.73 -11.36
C ILE A 147 -0.18 -31.13 -9.98
N PHE A 148 -0.22 -31.95 -8.93
CA PHE A 148 0.11 -31.53 -7.57
C PHE A 148 1.53 -30.95 -7.52
N CYS A 149 2.53 -31.66 -8.04
CA CYS A 149 3.91 -31.15 -8.12
C CYS A 149 4.02 -29.85 -8.93
N ALA A 150 3.28 -29.70 -10.03
CA ALA A 150 3.27 -28.49 -10.84
C ALA A 150 2.64 -27.30 -10.09
N LEU A 151 1.62 -27.53 -9.27
CA LEU A 151 1.02 -26.50 -8.39
C LEU A 151 1.97 -26.05 -7.27
N TRP A 152 2.99 -26.85 -6.94
CA TRP A 152 4.07 -26.45 -6.04
C TRP A 152 5.19 -25.66 -6.75
N LEU A 153 5.28 -25.66 -8.10
CA LEU A 153 6.31 -24.86 -8.78
C LEU A 153 6.18 -23.34 -8.48
N PRO A 154 4.99 -22.74 -8.39
CA PRO A 154 4.83 -21.38 -7.90
C PRO A 154 5.32 -21.14 -6.47
N THR A 155 5.43 -22.15 -5.59
CA THR A 155 6.02 -21.91 -4.27
C THR A 155 7.54 -21.70 -4.35
N LEU A 156 8.20 -22.18 -5.42
CA LEU A 156 9.60 -21.84 -5.71
C LEU A 156 9.78 -20.33 -5.99
N ARG A 157 8.72 -19.64 -6.45
CA ARG A 157 8.70 -18.16 -6.58
C ARG A 157 8.92 -17.46 -5.24
N VAL A 158 8.41 -18.06 -4.15
CA VAL A 158 8.50 -17.50 -2.80
C VAL A 158 9.91 -17.64 -2.23
N TRP A 159 10.81 -18.40 -2.86
CA TRP A 159 12.20 -18.57 -2.40
C TRP A 159 12.92 -17.23 -2.17
N ASN A 160 12.72 -16.25 -3.06
CA ASN A 160 13.30 -14.91 -2.87
C ASN A 160 12.65 -14.16 -1.71
N THR A 161 11.36 -14.38 -1.44
CA THR A 161 10.62 -13.83 -0.31
C THR A 161 11.03 -14.48 1.02
N LEU A 162 11.29 -15.79 1.03
CA LEU A 162 11.78 -16.53 2.21
C LEU A 162 13.14 -16.02 2.70
N ARG A 163 13.92 -15.39 1.82
CA ARG A 163 15.18 -14.75 2.18
C ARG A 163 15.02 -13.35 2.75
N LEU A 164 13.87 -12.69 2.58
CA LEU A 164 13.67 -11.30 3.04
C LEU A 164 13.89 -11.13 4.55
N PRO A 165 13.44 -12.04 5.44
CA PRO A 165 13.72 -11.92 6.88
C PRO A 165 15.22 -12.03 7.23
N LEU A 166 16.02 -12.61 6.34
CA LEU A 166 17.47 -12.81 6.50
C LEU A 166 18.29 -11.70 5.83
N GLN A 167 17.66 -10.84 5.05
CA GLN A 167 18.32 -9.73 4.38
C GLN A 167 18.24 -8.48 5.25
N GLU A 168 19.28 -7.65 5.19
CA GLU A 168 19.21 -6.30 5.74
C GLU A 168 18.00 -5.57 5.12
N PRO A 169 17.07 -5.05 5.95
CA PRO A 169 15.91 -4.37 5.44
C PRO A 169 16.38 -3.18 4.60
N ARG A 170 16.02 -3.17 3.32
CA ARG A 170 16.13 -1.96 2.52
C ARG A 170 15.23 -0.91 3.18
N ALA A 171 15.71 0.33 3.24
CA ALA A 171 14.92 1.46 3.74
C ALA A 171 13.61 1.57 2.93
N LEU A 172 12.56 0.96 3.45
CA LEU A 172 11.21 0.87 2.91
C LEU A 172 10.27 1.31 4.02
N PHE A 173 9.08 1.78 3.65
CA PHE A 173 8.05 2.15 4.61
C PHE A 173 7.85 1.06 5.67
N GLY A 174 8.19 1.37 6.93
CA GLY A 174 8.02 0.48 8.08
C GLY A 174 9.12 -0.57 8.29
N ALA A 175 10.10 -0.72 7.40
CA ALA A 175 11.20 -1.67 7.55
C ALA A 175 12.49 -0.92 7.91
N LEU A 176 12.91 -1.02 9.17
CA LEU A 176 14.15 -0.40 9.68
C LEU A 176 15.21 -1.45 9.95
N ASN A 177 16.43 -1.18 9.50
CA ASN A 177 17.62 -1.93 9.90
C ASN A 177 18.01 -1.63 11.36
N GLN A 178 19.02 -2.33 11.88
CA GLN A 178 19.42 -2.18 13.28
C GLN A 178 19.94 -0.77 13.60
N ASN A 179 20.73 -0.17 12.71
CA ASN A 179 21.28 1.17 12.90
C ASN A 179 20.19 2.23 12.92
N GLN A 180 19.19 2.10 12.05
CA GLN A 180 18.04 3.00 11.98
C GLN A 180 17.16 2.92 13.22
N ARG A 181 16.94 1.71 13.75
CA ARG A 181 16.24 1.56 15.04
C ARG A 181 17.02 2.23 16.16
N ALA A 182 18.33 1.98 16.24
CA ALA A 182 19.20 2.62 17.22
C ALA A 182 19.20 4.15 17.08
N ALA A 183 19.11 4.69 15.86
CA ALA A 183 19.00 6.12 15.62
C ALA A 183 17.69 6.73 16.15
N PHE A 184 16.56 6.01 16.08
CA PHE A 184 15.31 6.45 16.72
C PHE A 184 15.33 6.29 18.25
N GLU A 185 16.03 5.29 18.78
CA GLU A 185 16.28 5.21 20.23
C GLU A 185 17.18 6.37 20.70
N GLN A 186 18.18 6.74 19.90
CA GLN A 186 19.00 7.93 20.14
C GLN A 186 18.16 9.21 20.06
N LEU A 187 17.22 9.30 19.11
CA LEU A 187 16.26 10.40 19.03
C LEU A 187 15.44 10.54 20.32
N ALA A 188 15.01 9.43 20.93
CA ALA A 188 14.35 9.44 22.24
C ALA A 188 15.25 9.97 23.35
N GLN A 189 16.55 9.65 23.34
CA GLN A 189 17.50 10.13 24.35
C GLN A 189 17.82 11.62 24.18
N LEU A 190 17.85 12.11 22.94
CA LEU A 190 18.19 13.49 22.59
C LEU A 190 17.01 14.47 22.76
N THR A 191 15.79 13.97 22.94
CA THR A 191 14.58 14.81 23.01
C THR A 191 13.83 14.61 24.33
N PRO A 192 13.27 15.68 24.93
CA PRO A 192 12.44 15.55 26.12
C PRO A 192 11.24 14.60 25.90
N PRO A 193 10.74 13.88 26.94
CA PRO A 193 9.67 12.89 26.81
C PRO A 193 8.38 13.39 26.14
N ARG A 194 8.05 14.68 26.30
CA ARG A 194 6.84 15.30 25.72
C ARG A 194 7.11 16.10 24.44
N ALA A 195 8.29 15.94 23.85
CA ALA A 195 8.65 16.61 22.62
C ALA A 195 7.76 16.17 21.45
N VAL A 196 7.56 17.08 20.51
CA VAL A 196 6.82 16.84 19.26
C VAL A 196 7.80 16.96 18.10
N ILE A 197 7.82 15.99 17.20
CA ILE A 197 8.83 15.88 16.14
C ILE A 197 8.18 15.95 14.76
N GLY A 198 8.53 16.98 13.99
CA GLY A 198 8.13 17.10 12.60
C GLY A 198 9.04 16.24 11.71
N SER A 199 8.45 15.46 10.81
CA SER A 199 9.17 14.59 9.87
C SER A 199 8.40 14.43 8.57
N THR A 200 9.01 13.88 7.51
CA THR A 200 8.25 13.43 6.34
C THR A 200 7.51 12.13 6.65
N LEU A 201 8.12 10.99 6.33
CA LEU A 201 7.48 9.67 6.32
C LEU A 201 7.95 8.78 7.49
N ASN A 202 8.69 9.35 8.45
CA ASN A 202 9.17 8.64 9.63
C ASN A 202 8.23 8.71 10.85
N SER A 203 7.04 9.31 10.74
CA SER A 203 6.08 9.46 11.85
C SER A 203 5.84 8.16 12.64
N GLY A 204 5.61 7.04 11.94
CA GLY A 204 5.37 5.75 12.59
C GLY A 204 6.60 5.19 13.32
N ALA A 205 7.81 5.45 12.80
CA ALA A 205 9.04 5.05 13.47
C ALA A 205 9.35 5.92 14.70
N ILE A 206 9.07 7.23 14.61
CA ILE A 206 9.19 8.16 15.72
C ILE A 206 8.25 7.75 16.85
N ASP A 207 6.99 7.46 16.55
CA ASP A 207 6.02 7.01 17.56
C ASP A 207 6.45 5.67 18.18
N LEU A 208 6.77 4.68 17.36
CA LEU A 208 7.08 3.33 17.84
C LEU A 208 8.39 3.24 18.64
N TYR A 209 9.47 3.83 18.13
CA TYR A 209 10.82 3.65 18.69
C TYR A 209 11.26 4.84 19.56
N ALA A 210 10.95 6.08 19.14
CA ALA A 210 11.29 7.25 19.94
C ALA A 210 10.22 7.60 20.99
N ARG A 211 8.99 7.06 20.86
CA ARG A 211 7.84 7.35 21.73
C ARG A 211 7.62 8.85 21.86
N ARG A 212 7.55 9.53 20.72
CA ARG A 212 7.25 10.95 20.61
C ARG A 212 6.08 11.15 19.67
N GLU A 213 5.27 12.16 19.98
CA GLU A 213 4.28 12.62 19.02
C GLU A 213 4.99 13.17 17.79
N SER A 214 4.41 12.91 16.62
CA SER A 214 4.96 13.38 15.35
C SER A 214 3.91 14.12 14.54
N PHE A 215 4.38 14.98 13.63
CA PHE A 215 3.55 15.71 12.69
C PHE A 215 4.27 15.83 11.35
N ARG A 216 3.51 16.16 10.30
CA ARG A 216 4.03 16.40 8.95
C ARG A 216 3.91 17.87 8.61
N PRO A 217 4.97 18.67 8.82
CA PRO A 217 4.89 20.10 8.61
C PRO A 217 4.84 20.51 7.13
N SER A 218 5.21 19.61 6.20
CA SER A 218 5.22 19.87 4.77
C SER A 218 3.81 19.98 4.17
N ASP A 219 2.84 19.30 4.76
CA ASP A 219 1.44 19.29 4.30
C ASP A 219 0.68 20.59 4.63
N TRP A 220 1.27 21.45 5.45
CA TRP A 220 0.63 22.68 5.93
C TRP A 220 1.14 23.90 5.17
N ASN A 221 0.38 25.00 5.17
CA ASN A 221 0.91 26.28 4.75
C ASN A 221 1.70 26.98 5.89
N ALA A 222 2.38 28.07 5.55
CA ALA A 222 3.21 28.83 6.50
C ALA A 222 2.47 29.27 7.76
N ARG A 223 1.22 29.72 7.58
CA ARG A 223 0.38 30.23 8.66
C ARG A 223 -0.08 29.11 9.59
N GLU A 224 -0.50 27.98 9.03
CA GLU A 224 -0.90 26.79 9.80
C GLU A 224 0.26 26.26 10.63
N ARG A 225 1.45 26.15 10.04
CA ARG A 225 2.67 25.81 10.77
C ARG A 225 2.92 26.76 11.94
N GLU A 226 2.88 28.07 11.69
CA GLU A 226 3.14 29.05 12.73
C GLU A 226 2.13 28.95 13.88
N ILE A 227 0.84 28.83 13.57
CA ILE A 227 -0.22 28.66 14.58
C ILE A 227 0.05 27.41 15.42
N PHE A 228 0.36 26.28 14.78
CA PHE A 228 0.65 25.02 15.46
C PHE A 228 1.88 25.13 16.37
N LEU A 229 2.99 25.68 15.86
CA LEU A 229 4.21 25.85 16.64
C LEU A 229 4.00 26.76 17.85
N ARG A 230 3.33 27.90 17.66
CA ARG A 230 3.00 28.81 18.77
C ARG A 230 2.11 28.15 19.82
N ALA A 231 1.14 27.33 19.41
CA ALA A 231 0.29 26.58 20.33
C ALA A 231 1.09 25.56 21.16
N LEU A 232 2.07 24.89 20.56
CA LEU A 232 2.96 23.97 21.27
C LEU A 232 3.91 24.68 22.23
N PHE A 233 4.48 25.82 21.82
CA PHE A 233 5.31 26.65 22.70
C PHE A 233 4.52 27.18 23.89
N ALA A 234 3.26 27.60 23.69
CA ALA A 234 2.38 28.03 24.78
C ALA A 234 2.09 26.90 25.80
N GLN A 235 2.16 25.64 25.37
CA GLN A 235 2.05 24.46 26.24
C GLN A 235 3.39 24.00 26.81
N ASN A 236 4.46 24.78 26.63
CA ASN A 236 5.82 24.47 27.04
C ASN A 236 6.32 23.11 26.51
N ARG A 237 5.95 22.78 25.27
CA ARG A 237 6.40 21.57 24.59
C ARG A 237 7.59 21.88 23.70
N ALA A 238 8.67 21.11 23.86
CA ALA A 238 9.83 21.19 22.99
C ALA A 238 9.48 20.66 21.59
N ILE A 239 9.90 21.37 20.54
CA ILE A 239 9.56 21.05 19.16
C ILE A 239 10.84 20.79 18.37
N PHE A 240 10.86 19.68 17.64
CA PHE A 240 12.00 19.30 16.82
C PHE A 240 11.56 19.04 15.38
N LEU A 241 12.51 19.14 14.44
CA LEU A 241 12.36 18.73 13.05
C LEU A 241 13.43 17.70 12.74
N LEU A 242 13.00 16.53 12.29
CA LEU A 242 13.85 15.54 11.68
C LEU A 242 13.89 15.81 10.17
N ASN A 243 14.99 16.39 9.70
CA ASN A 243 15.25 16.54 8.28
C ASN A 243 15.62 15.18 7.68
N ASP A 244 14.60 14.45 7.26
CA ASP A 244 14.66 13.13 6.65
C ASP A 244 14.28 13.15 5.15
N GLY A 245 14.13 14.32 4.55
CA GLY A 245 13.83 14.43 3.13
C GLY A 245 13.70 15.85 2.60
N THR A 246 13.76 15.93 1.27
CA THR A 246 12.98 16.84 0.42
C THR A 246 12.30 18.02 1.08
N GLU A 247 11.11 17.68 1.57
CA GLU A 247 10.07 18.60 1.97
C GLU A 247 10.40 19.33 3.28
N ILE A 248 11.13 18.67 4.19
CA ILE A 248 11.53 19.27 5.47
C ILE A 248 12.59 20.34 5.25
N GLU A 249 13.39 20.26 4.19
CA GLU A 249 14.35 21.32 3.86
C GLU A 249 13.66 22.65 3.54
N LEU A 250 12.56 22.58 2.78
CA LEU A 250 11.75 23.75 2.45
C LEU A 250 11.12 24.35 3.71
N VAL A 251 10.61 23.48 4.58
CA VAL A 251 10.06 23.87 5.90
C VAL A 251 11.14 24.54 6.76
N ILE A 252 12.35 23.98 6.83
CA ILE A 252 13.48 24.54 7.59
C ILE A 252 13.83 25.93 7.07
N ALA A 253 13.99 26.10 5.76
CA ALA A 253 14.34 27.38 5.14
C ALA A 253 13.27 28.45 5.41
N GLU A 254 11.99 28.05 5.47
CA GLU A 254 10.90 28.95 5.81
C GLU A 254 10.88 29.31 7.30
N LEU A 255 11.03 28.33 8.19
CA LEU A 255 10.99 28.55 9.64
C LEU A 255 12.16 29.39 10.14
N GLN A 256 13.34 29.33 9.49
CA GLN A 256 14.49 30.19 9.80
C GLN A 256 14.20 31.69 9.68
N LYS A 257 13.13 32.09 9.00
CA LYS A 257 12.71 33.50 8.91
C LYS A 257 12.12 34.03 10.22
N ASN A 258 11.49 33.14 11.00
CA ASN A 258 10.67 33.53 12.16
C ASN A 258 11.11 32.84 13.46
N PHE A 259 11.95 31.80 13.38
CA PHE A 259 12.39 30.98 14.50
C PHE A 259 13.89 30.70 14.43
N SER A 260 14.50 30.51 15.60
CA SER A 260 15.89 30.06 15.68
C SER A 260 15.94 28.54 15.59
N LEU A 261 16.71 27.99 14.64
CA LEU A 261 16.89 26.54 14.51
C LEU A 261 18.27 26.11 15.00
N ARG A 262 18.29 25.28 16.04
CA ARG A 262 19.53 24.71 16.60
C ARG A 262 19.71 23.28 16.12
N ARG A 263 20.85 22.99 15.48
CA ARG A 263 21.20 21.62 15.11
C ARG A 263 21.53 20.80 16.36
N VAL A 264 20.89 19.64 16.51
CA VAL A 264 21.08 18.75 17.67
C VAL A 264 21.98 17.57 17.32
N ALA A 265 21.66 16.84 16.26
CA ALA A 265 22.38 15.62 15.89
C ALA A 265 22.24 15.27 14.39
N LYS A 266 23.15 14.43 13.90
CA LYS A 266 22.94 13.63 12.68
C LYS A 266 22.48 12.24 13.11
N LEU A 267 21.49 11.68 12.43
CA LEU A 267 20.89 10.38 12.75
C LEU A 267 20.80 9.55 11.48
N ASP A 268 21.18 8.27 11.56
CA ASP A 268 21.01 7.31 10.47
C ASP A 268 19.54 6.88 10.42
N VAL A 269 18.68 7.71 9.84
CA VAL A 269 17.24 7.43 9.65
C VAL A 269 16.93 7.21 8.17
N PRO A 270 15.84 6.52 7.82
CA PRO A 270 15.41 6.44 6.43
C PRO A 270 15.23 7.82 5.82
N LEU A 271 15.76 8.01 4.62
CA LEU A 271 15.68 9.26 3.87
C LEU A 271 14.74 9.12 2.68
N PHE A 272 13.85 10.10 2.52
CA PHE A 272 12.82 10.11 1.48
C PHE A 272 13.06 11.26 0.50
N GLY A 273 13.25 10.95 -0.78
CA GLY A 273 13.52 11.95 -1.83
C GLY A 273 14.93 12.57 -1.82
N ALA A 274 15.73 12.35 -0.77
CA ALA A 274 17.08 12.92 -0.64
C ALA A 274 18.20 11.93 -1.04
N VAL A 275 18.30 11.62 -2.34
CA VAL A 275 19.18 10.57 -2.89
C VAL A 275 20.68 10.79 -2.59
N ASN A 276 21.10 12.03 -2.30
CA ASN A 276 22.51 12.39 -2.09
C ASN A 276 22.86 12.64 -0.61
N ARG A 277 22.06 12.14 0.33
CA ARG A 277 22.32 12.29 1.77
C ARG A 277 22.57 10.95 2.43
N ASP A 278 23.53 10.95 3.35
CA ASP A 278 23.92 9.75 4.10
C ASP A 278 23.22 9.67 5.47
N ALA A 279 22.65 10.78 5.97
CA ALA A 279 22.00 10.83 7.28
C ALA A 279 20.97 11.96 7.38
N GLY A 280 19.97 11.74 8.23
CA GLY A 280 19.01 12.78 8.62
C GLY A 280 19.62 13.72 9.65
N VAL A 281 19.03 14.91 9.78
CA VAL A 281 19.51 15.92 10.74
C VAL A 281 18.38 16.33 11.65
N LEU A 282 18.60 16.21 12.96
CA LEU A 282 17.67 16.68 13.97
C LEU A 282 17.94 18.15 14.28
N TRP A 283 16.89 18.96 14.21
CA TRP A 283 16.87 20.38 14.57
C TRP A 283 15.89 20.60 15.70
N GLU A 284 16.24 21.47 16.63
CA GLU A 284 15.33 22.00 17.64
C GLU A 284 14.84 23.38 17.18
N ILE A 285 13.54 23.61 17.28
CA ILE A 285 12.93 24.91 17.01
C ILE A 285 12.88 25.69 18.33
N ILE A 286 13.52 26.86 18.34
CA ILE A 286 13.54 27.78 19.46
C ILE A 286 12.68 29.00 19.10
N PRO A 287 11.73 29.39 19.98
CA PRO A 287 10.82 30.51 19.75
C PRO A 287 11.53 31.87 19.64
#